data_AF-A0A6L9LW38-F1
#
_entry.id   AF-A0A6L9LW38-F1
#
_cell.length_a   1.000
_cell.length_b   1.000
_cell.length_c   1.000
_cell.angle_alpha   90.00
_cell.angle_beta   90.00
_cell.angle_gamma   90.00
#
_symmetry.space_group_name_H-M   'P 1'
#
loop_
_entity.id
_entity.type
_entity.pdbx_description
1 polymer ?
#
loop_
_entity_poly.entity_id
_entity_poly.type
_entity_poly.pdbx_seq_one_letter_code
_entity_poly.pdbx_strand_id
1 'polypeptide(L)'
;MTITPSDLFQLATQRHRQPWNWSLHFTALISCCLAVLFHSPFFLTATIILGAVGFLELRMKTTPNTRWFRFVHAGIEWEKDWFATPWNTGKWTRFLLVFCIAIFFLWALWSRELAALALIIGFGALIRVMVENYKNGIKP
;
A
#
# COMPACT_ATOMS: atom_id res chain seq x y z
N MET A 1 -11.27 -26.12 -20.29
CA MET A 1 -11.41 -24.66 -20.09
C MET A 1 -10.05 -24.02 -20.31
N THR A 2 -9.90 -23.16 -21.31
CA THR A 2 -8.70 -22.34 -21.50
C THR A 2 -8.75 -21.17 -20.54
N ILE A 3 -7.86 -21.15 -19.56
CA ILE A 3 -7.74 -20.03 -18.61
C ILE A 3 -7.08 -18.86 -19.36
N THR A 4 -7.75 -17.70 -19.40
CA THR A 4 -7.18 -16.50 -20.03
C THR A 4 -6.34 -15.70 -19.01
N PRO A 5 -5.38 -14.88 -19.46
CA PRO A 5 -4.64 -13.98 -18.58
C PRO A 5 -5.55 -13.01 -17.80
N SER A 6 -6.67 -12.59 -18.38
CA SER A 6 -7.69 -11.79 -17.70
C SER A 6 -8.35 -12.53 -16.55
N ASP A 7 -8.62 -13.84 -16.70
CA ASP A 7 -9.21 -14.65 -15.63
C ASP A 7 -8.25 -14.80 -14.45
N LEU A 8 -6.96 -15.00 -14.74
CA LEU A 8 -5.91 -15.05 -13.71
C LEU A 8 -5.78 -13.72 -12.97
N PHE A 9 -5.80 -12.60 -13.69
CA PHE A 9 -5.71 -11.27 -13.09
C PHE A 9 -6.93 -10.95 -12.22
N GLN A 10 -8.14 -11.28 -12.69
CA GLN A 10 -9.36 -11.13 -11.91
C GLN A 10 -9.32 -11.98 -10.63
N LEU A 11 -8.88 -13.23 -10.74
CA LEU A 11 -8.74 -14.13 -9.60
C LEU A 11 -7.71 -13.60 -8.58
N ALA A 12 -6.55 -13.14 -9.06
CA ALA A 12 -5.52 -12.55 -8.20
C ALA A 12 -6.03 -11.30 -7.48
N THR A 13 -6.76 -10.43 -8.20
CA THR A 13 -7.37 -9.23 -7.62
C THR A 13 -8.43 -9.58 -6.58
N GLN A 14 -9.26 -10.59 -6.86
CA GLN A 14 -10.29 -11.05 -5.93
C GLN A 14 -9.68 -11.59 -4.64
N ARG A 15 -8.60 -12.38 -4.74
CA ARG A 15 -7.88 -12.93 -3.59
C ARG A 15 -7.17 -11.83 -2.80
N HIS A 16 -6.49 -10.92 -3.46
CA HIS A 16 -5.85 -9.77 -2.79
C HIS A 16 -6.84 -8.96 -1.95
N ARG A 17 -8.06 -8.76 -2.44
CA ARG A 17 -9.12 -8.02 -1.74
C ARG A 17 -9.74 -8.75 -0.55
N GLN A 18 -9.34 -10.00 -0.26
CA GLN A 18 -9.71 -10.64 1.00
C GLN A 18 -8.92 -9.99 2.14
N PRO A 19 -9.55 -9.62 3.28
CA PRO A 19 -8.87 -8.84 4.32
C PRO A 19 -7.59 -9.47 4.89
N TRP A 20 -7.57 -10.81 5.02
CA TRP A 20 -6.40 -11.54 5.47
C TRP A 20 -5.27 -11.48 4.44
N ASN A 21 -5.59 -11.69 3.17
CA ASN A 21 -4.64 -11.62 2.06
C ASN A 21 -4.09 -10.20 1.89
N TRP A 22 -4.95 -9.18 2.00
CA TRP A 22 -4.54 -7.79 2.00
C TRP A 22 -3.57 -7.49 3.14
N SER A 23 -3.84 -7.99 4.35
CA SER A 23 -2.95 -7.83 5.51
C SER A 23 -1.58 -8.49 5.26
N LEU A 24 -1.55 -9.66 4.61
CA LEU A 24 -0.31 -10.32 4.23
C LEU A 24 0.48 -9.53 3.19
N HIS A 25 -0.18 -9.01 2.15
CA HIS A 25 0.48 -8.14 1.16
C HIS A 25 1.00 -6.86 1.79
N PHE A 26 0.26 -6.26 2.71
CA PHE A 26 0.72 -5.10 3.46
C PHE A 26 1.94 -5.42 4.33
N THR A 27 1.93 -6.57 5.01
CA THR A 27 3.09 -7.04 5.81
C THR A 27 4.29 -7.39 4.92
N ALA A 28 4.05 -7.94 3.73
CA ALA A 28 5.07 -8.18 2.72
C ALA A 28 5.69 -6.86 2.25
N LEU A 29 4.88 -5.82 2.03
CA LEU A 29 5.36 -4.49 1.67
C LEU A 29 6.25 -3.88 2.77
N ILE A 30 5.84 -3.97 4.05
CA ILE A 30 6.67 -3.54 5.17
C ILE A 30 7.98 -4.33 5.20
N SER A 31 7.91 -5.65 5.06
CA SER A 31 9.09 -6.51 5.02
C SER A 31 10.02 -6.14 3.86
N CYS A 32 9.47 -5.74 2.72
CA CYS A 32 10.24 -5.27 1.57
C CYS A 32 11.00 -4.00 1.91
N CYS A 33 10.35 -3.02 2.54
CA CYS A 33 11.01 -1.80 3.00
C CYS A 33 12.15 -2.10 3.98
N LEU A 34 11.94 -3.04 4.93
CA LEU A 34 12.99 -3.49 5.85
C LEU A 34 14.12 -4.22 5.13
N ALA A 35 13.80 -5.02 4.12
CA ALA A 35 14.79 -5.72 3.29
C ALA A 35 15.70 -4.73 2.57
N VAL A 36 15.12 -3.69 1.96
CA VAL A 36 15.86 -2.61 1.29
C VAL A 36 16.70 -1.82 2.30
N LEU A 37 16.11 -1.41 3.43
CA LEU A 37 16.82 -0.63 4.44
C LEU A 37 18.03 -1.38 5.01
N PHE A 38 17.81 -2.61 5.49
CA PHE A 38 18.84 -3.41 6.15
C PHE A 38 19.68 -4.25 5.19
N HIS A 39 19.35 -4.26 3.90
CA HIS A 39 19.97 -5.13 2.89
C HIS A 39 19.96 -6.60 3.33
N SER A 40 18.87 -7.02 3.97
CA SER A 40 18.78 -8.32 4.64
C SER A 40 18.07 -9.34 3.76
N PRO A 41 18.72 -10.48 3.43
CA PRO A 41 18.08 -11.54 2.66
C PRO A 41 16.91 -12.17 3.43
N PHE A 42 16.93 -12.15 4.76
CA PHE A 42 15.84 -12.67 5.59
C PHE A 42 14.52 -11.93 5.33
N PHE A 43 14.55 -10.60 5.36
CA PHE A 43 13.35 -9.79 5.09
C PHE A 43 12.92 -9.88 3.61
N LEU A 44 13.87 -10.06 2.69
CA LEU A 44 13.56 -10.30 1.28
C LEU A 44 12.82 -11.63 1.11
N THR A 45 13.30 -12.71 1.74
CA THR A 45 12.62 -14.01 1.73
C THR A 45 11.22 -13.91 2.36
N ALA A 46 11.09 -13.23 3.50
CA ALA A 46 9.79 -12.99 4.12
C ALA A 46 8.82 -12.24 3.19
N THR A 47 9.30 -11.23 2.47
CA THR A 47 8.52 -10.48 1.46
C THR A 47 7.99 -11.41 0.37
N ILE A 48 8.85 -12.25 -0.20
CA ILE A 48 8.47 -13.18 -1.29
C ILE A 48 7.45 -14.20 -0.77
N ILE A 49 7.67 -14.79 0.40
CA ILE A 49 6.77 -15.79 0.99
C ILE A 49 5.41 -15.16 1.31
N LEU A 50 5.38 -14.04 2.03
CA LEU A 50 4.13 -13.38 2.42
C LEU A 50 3.35 -12.86 1.20
N GLY A 51 4.06 -12.33 0.20
CA GLY A 51 3.48 -11.93 -1.08
C GLY A 51 2.86 -13.11 -1.82
N ALA A 52 3.57 -14.22 -1.95
CA ALA A 52 3.05 -15.42 -2.61
C ALA A 52 1.85 -16.03 -1.86
N VAL A 53 1.92 -16.12 -0.53
CA VAL A 53 0.84 -16.66 0.31
C VAL A 53 -0.41 -15.78 0.25
N GLY A 54 -0.27 -14.47 0.13
CA GLY A 54 -1.41 -13.57 -0.02
C GLY A 54 -2.18 -13.73 -1.36
N PHE A 55 -1.65 -14.47 -2.34
CA PHE A 55 -2.40 -14.88 -3.53
C PHE A 55 -3.06 -16.26 -3.43
N LEU A 56 -2.90 -16.95 -2.30
CA LEU A 56 -3.58 -18.22 -2.03
C LEU A 56 -4.98 -17.98 -1.46
N GLU A 57 -5.85 -18.97 -1.61
CA GLU A 57 -7.17 -18.95 -0.97
C GLU A 57 -7.03 -19.35 0.50
N LEU A 58 -6.90 -18.36 1.37
CA LEU A 58 -6.79 -18.58 2.81
C LEU A 58 -8.18 -18.73 3.40
N ARG A 59 -8.55 -19.97 3.75
CA ARG A 59 -9.80 -20.27 4.47
C ARG A 59 -9.69 -19.87 5.94
N MET A 60 -9.66 -18.56 6.18
CA MET A 60 -9.59 -17.98 7.51
C MET A 60 -11.01 -17.68 8.02
N LYS A 61 -11.19 -17.73 9.35
CA LYS A 61 -12.45 -17.34 10.00
C LYS A 61 -12.82 -15.89 9.65
N THR A 62 -14.10 -15.57 9.82
CA THR A 62 -14.65 -14.21 9.66
C THR A 62 -13.78 -13.17 10.36
N THR A 63 -13.57 -12.03 9.71
CA THR A 63 -12.68 -10.98 10.21
C THR A 63 -13.20 -10.40 11.53
N PRO A 64 -12.35 -10.33 12.58
CA PRO A 64 -12.76 -9.76 13.85
C PRO A 64 -12.89 -8.23 13.73
N ASN A 65 -13.85 -7.64 14.44
CA ASN A 65 -14.06 -6.19 14.47
C ASN A 65 -13.01 -5.49 15.36
N THR A 66 -11.77 -5.42 14.86
CA THR A 66 -10.64 -4.74 15.52
C THR A 66 -10.22 -3.50 14.75
N ARG A 67 -9.44 -2.62 15.40
CA ARG A 67 -8.89 -1.41 14.78
C ARG A 67 -8.12 -1.71 13.49
N TRP A 68 -7.36 -2.82 13.49
CA TRP A 68 -6.62 -3.29 12.32
C TRP A 68 -7.55 -3.60 11.15
N PHE A 69 -8.59 -4.42 11.36
CA PHE A 69 -9.49 -4.77 10.26
C PHE A 69 -10.32 -3.59 9.76
N ARG A 70 -10.61 -2.58 10.59
CA ARG A 70 -11.20 -1.33 10.10
C ARG A 70 -10.25 -0.60 9.13
N PHE A 71 -8.96 -0.56 9.44
CA PHE A 71 -7.94 -0.02 8.52
C PHE A 71 -7.85 -0.84 7.23
N VAL A 72 -7.83 -2.17 7.33
CA VAL A 72 -7.79 -3.07 6.16
C VAL A 72 -9.02 -2.87 5.27
N HIS A 73 -10.22 -2.79 5.83
CA HIS A 73 -11.44 -2.54 5.06
C HIS A 73 -11.41 -1.18 4.37
N ALA A 74 -10.98 -0.12 5.08
CA ALA A 74 -10.80 1.20 4.47
C ALA A 74 -9.76 1.20 3.34
N GLY A 75 -8.66 0.45 3.49
CA GLY A 75 -7.64 0.28 2.45
C GLY A 75 -8.20 -0.43 1.20
N ILE A 76 -8.94 -1.53 1.41
CA ILE A 76 -9.59 -2.27 0.31
C ILE A 76 -10.64 -1.41 -0.41
N GLU A 77 -11.45 -0.66 0.33
CA GLU A 77 -12.42 0.28 -0.25
C GLU A 77 -11.72 1.37 -1.05
N TRP A 78 -10.68 2.00 -0.48
CA TRP A 78 -9.87 2.98 -1.18
C TRP A 78 -9.26 2.44 -2.47
N GLU A 79 -8.71 1.22 -2.46
CA GLU A 79 -8.19 0.58 -3.67
C GLU A 79 -9.28 0.35 -4.71
N LYS A 80 -10.45 -0.15 -4.30
CA LYS A 80 -11.60 -0.35 -5.19
C LYS A 80 -12.02 0.95 -5.85
N ASP A 81 -12.17 2.01 -5.06
CA ASP A 81 -12.55 3.34 -5.55
C ASP A 81 -11.50 3.93 -6.49
N TRP A 82 -10.22 3.76 -6.15
CA TRP A 82 -9.11 4.18 -7.01
C TRP A 82 -9.15 3.47 -8.36
N PHE A 83 -9.35 2.15 -8.38
CA PHE A 83 -9.43 1.40 -9.64
C PHE A 83 -10.72 1.72 -10.43
N ALA A 84 -11.84 1.95 -9.76
CA ALA A 84 -13.11 2.28 -10.40
C ALA A 84 -13.14 3.70 -11.00
N THR A 85 -12.38 4.64 -10.43
CA THR A 85 -12.33 6.02 -10.93
C THR A 85 -11.73 6.07 -12.34
N PRO A 86 -12.38 6.69 -13.34
CA PRO A 86 -11.84 6.79 -14.69
C PRO A 86 -10.51 7.56 -14.73
N TRP A 87 -9.66 7.23 -15.69
CA TRP A 87 -8.38 7.92 -15.88
C TRP A 87 -8.62 9.32 -16.44
N ASN A 88 -8.51 10.32 -15.56
CA ASN A 88 -8.49 11.73 -15.93
C ASN A 88 -7.13 12.35 -15.60
N THR A 89 -6.90 13.59 -16.03
CA THR A 89 -5.65 14.33 -15.77
C THR A 89 -5.33 14.46 -14.28
N GLY A 90 -6.36 14.62 -13.43
CA GLY A 90 -6.22 14.66 -11.98
C GLY A 90 -5.69 13.35 -11.39
N LYS A 91 -6.24 12.20 -11.79
CA LYS A 91 -5.78 10.87 -11.37
C LYS A 91 -4.37 10.59 -11.88
N TRP A 92 -4.07 10.98 -13.12
CA TRP A 92 -2.72 10.89 -13.68
C TRP A 92 -1.69 11.67 -12.87
N THR A 93 -2.01 12.92 -12.52
CA THR A 93 -1.11 13.78 -11.73
C THR A 93 -0.88 13.18 -10.34
N ARG A 94 -1.94 12.70 -9.67
CA ARG A 94 -1.84 12.03 -8.38
C ARG A 94 -1.01 10.75 -8.47
N PHE A 95 -1.22 9.95 -9.51
CA PHE A 95 -0.45 8.73 -9.76
C PHE A 95 1.03 9.04 -9.96
N LEU A 96 1.36 10.01 -10.82
CA LEU A 96 2.74 10.44 -11.08
C LEU A 96 3.41 10.92 -9.79
N LEU A 97 2.71 11.74 -9.00
CA LEU A 97 3.22 12.24 -7.72
C LEU A 97 3.53 11.08 -6.76
N VAL A 98 2.58 10.16 -6.57
CA VAL A 98 2.77 8.98 -5.70
C VAL A 98 3.91 8.11 -6.21
N PHE A 99 4.02 7.95 -7.53
CA PHE A 99 5.09 7.18 -8.16
C PHE A 99 6.48 7.81 -7.92
N CYS A 100 6.61 9.14 -8.09
CA CYS A 100 7.84 9.87 -7.80
C CYS A 100 8.22 9.76 -6.31
N ILE A 101 7.24 9.90 -5.41
CA ILE A 101 7.46 9.72 -3.96
C ILE A 101 7.92 8.30 -3.66
N ALA A 102 7.33 7.28 -4.28
CA ALA A 102 7.72 5.89 -4.08
C ALA A 102 9.15 5.61 -4.55
N ILE A 103 9.56 6.13 -5.72
CA ILE A 103 10.95 6.01 -6.20
C ILE A 103 11.92 6.69 -5.23
N PHE A 104 11.62 7.92 -4.83
CA PHE A 104 12.47 8.67 -3.90
C PHE A 104 12.56 7.97 -2.54
N PHE A 105 11.45 7.41 -2.05
CA PHE A 105 11.41 6.64 -0.81
C PHE A 105 12.27 5.37 -0.91
N LEU A 106 12.18 4.62 -2.01
CA LEU A 106 13.03 3.44 -2.23
C LEU A 106 14.51 3.81 -2.29
N TRP A 107 14.86 4.91 -2.99
CA TRP A 107 16.22 5.43 -3.01
C TRP A 107 16.72 5.83 -1.62
N ALA A 108 15.88 6.50 -0.82
CA ALA A 108 16.22 6.93 0.53
C ALA A 108 16.42 5.72 1.47
N LEU A 109 15.55 4.71 1.37
CA LEU A 109 15.72 3.44 2.11
C LEU A 109 17.02 2.73 1.72
N TRP A 110 17.29 2.63 0.42
CA TRP A 110 18.50 1.99 -0.10
C TRP A 110 19.77 2.72 0.36
N SER A 111 19.77 4.05 0.28
CA SER A 111 20.90 4.88 0.71
C SER A 111 21.00 5.03 2.23
N ARG A 112 20.01 4.53 2.99
CA ARG A 112 19.88 4.68 4.45
C ARG A 112 19.86 6.15 4.90
N GLU A 113 19.33 7.03 4.06
CA GLU A 113 19.24 8.46 4.31
C GLU A 113 18.05 8.80 5.22
N LEU A 114 18.25 8.68 6.54
CA LEU A 114 17.20 8.92 7.54
C LEU A 114 16.62 10.33 7.48
N ALA A 115 17.43 11.32 7.11
CA ALA A 115 16.98 12.70 6.93
C ALA A 115 15.95 12.82 5.78
N ALA A 116 16.20 12.15 4.65
CA ALA A 116 15.25 12.13 3.53
C ALA A 116 13.93 11.44 3.92
N LEU A 117 14.00 10.33 4.67
CA LEU A 117 12.82 9.65 5.19
C LEU A 117 12.04 10.55 6.18
N ALA A 118 12.74 11.25 7.07
CA ALA A 118 12.14 12.19 8.01
C ALA A 118 11.44 13.36 7.29
N LEU A 119 12.02 13.87 6.21
CA LEU A 119 11.39 14.90 5.38
C LEU A 119 10.08 14.42 4.74
N ILE A 120 10.03 13.19 4.23
CA ILE A 120 8.80 12.61 3.66
C ILE A 120 7.71 12.54 4.74
N ILE A 121 8.05 12.05 5.93
CA ILE A 121 7.12 11.96 7.06
C ILE A 121 6.65 13.35 7.50
N GLY A 122 7.59 14.30 7.61
CA GLY A 122 7.30 15.68 7.97
C GLY A 122 6.38 16.37 6.98
N PHE A 123 6.61 16.18 5.68
CA PHE A 123 5.74 16.73 4.63
C PHE A 123 4.33 16.15 4.71
N GLY A 124 4.21 14.84 4.96
CA GLY A 124 2.92 14.20 5.19
C GLY A 124 2.18 14.75 6.42
N ALA A 125 2.90 15.00 7.51
CA ALA A 125 2.33 15.62 8.71
C ALA A 125 1.86 17.06 8.44
N LEU A 126 2.63 17.86 7.69
CA LEU A 126 2.24 19.21 7.29
C LEU A 126 1.00 19.21 6.40
N ILE A 127 0.91 18.30 5.43
CA ILE A 127 -0.31 18.14 4.60
C ILE A 127 -1.51 17.82 5.49
N ARG A 128 -1.35 16.90 6.45
CA ARG A 128 -2.44 16.55 7.37
C ARG A 128 -2.90 17.76 8.17
N VAL A 129 -1.99 18.53 8.74
CA VAL A 129 -2.29 19.76 9.48
C VAL A 129 -2.97 20.78 8.58
N MET A 130 -2.49 20.98 7.36
CA MET A 130 -3.10 21.89 6.38
C MET A 130 -4.55 21.49 6.06
N VAL A 131 -4.80 20.19 5.82
CA VAL A 131 -6.14 19.67 5.54
C VAL A 131 -7.07 19.85 6.75
N GLU A 132 -6.56 19.62 7.96
CA GLU A 132 -7.32 19.82 9.20
C GLU A 132 -7.64 21.30 9.45
N ASN A 133 -6.66 22.19 9.25
CA ASN A 133 -6.85 23.63 9.32
C ASN A 133 -7.90 24.12 8.34
N TYR A 134 -7.84 23.65 7.08
CA TYR A 134 -8.83 24.02 6.07
C TYR A 134 -10.24 23.54 6.42
N LYS A 135 -10.38 22.32 6.95
CA LYS A 135 -11.66 21.79 7.45
C LYS A 135 -12.21 22.60 8.63
N ASN A 136 -11.32 23.13 9.47
CA ASN A 136 -11.67 23.96 10.61
C ASN A 136 -11.83 25.46 10.24
N GLY A 137 -11.79 25.80 8.95
CA GLY A 137 -11.99 27.17 8.46
C GLY A 137 -10.78 28.10 8.64
N ILE A 138 -9.64 27.58 9.10
CA ILE A 138 -8.38 28.33 9.20
C ILE A 138 -7.76 28.33 7.79
N LYS A 139 -7.91 29.46 7.09
CA LYS A 139 -7.26 29.68 5.79
C LYS A 139 -5.81 30.12 6.04
N PRO A 140 -4.81 29.39 5.54
CA PRO A 140 -3.41 29.83 5.57
C PRO A 140 -3.17 31.02 4.63
#